data_AF-A0A959T7N6-F1
#
_entry.id   AF-A0A959T7N6-F1
#
_cell.length_a   1.000
_cell.length_b   1.000
_cell.length_c   1.000
_cell.angle_alpha   90.00
_cell.angle_beta   90.00
_cell.angle_gamma   90.00
#
_symmetry.space_group_name_H-M   'P 1'
#
loop_
_entity.id
_entity.type
_entity.pdbx_description
1 polymer ?
#
loop_
_entity_poly.entity_id
_entity_poly.type
_entity_poly.pdbx_seq_one_letter_code
_entity_poly.pdbx_strand_id
1 'polypeptide(L)' 'LRYPLVDPPPKVVSVSLDKVPEVSGTLAGIKGQYLIWKDGRVLNVRNHSGHHVAIG' A
#
# COMPACT_ATOMS: atom_id res chain seq x y z
N LEU A 1 20.19 5.11 14.30
CA LEU A 1 19.55 4.63 13.05
C LEU A 1 19.17 5.83 12.19
N ARG A 2 20.06 6.27 11.30
CA ARG A 2 19.73 7.24 10.24
C ARG A 2 19.43 6.42 8.99
N TYR A 3 18.17 6.42 8.59
CA TYR A 3 17.68 5.78 7.37
C TYR A 3 17.61 6.85 6.29
N PRO A 4 18.21 6.68 5.08
CA PRO A 4 18.05 7.68 4.04
C PRO A 4 16.69 7.46 3.39
N LEU A 5 15.64 8.08 3.97
CA LEU A 5 14.45 8.38 3.17
C LEU A 5 14.83 9.54 2.27
N VAL A 6 15.01 9.25 0.98
CA VAL A 6 15.33 10.26 -0.05
C VAL A 6 14.21 11.27 -0.20
N ASP A 7 12.97 10.89 0.10
CA ASP A 7 11.87 11.80 0.43
C ASP A 7 10.82 11.02 1.22
N PRO A 8 10.29 11.55 2.34
CA PRO A 8 9.08 11.00 2.94
C PRO A 8 7.92 11.18 1.96
N PRO A 9 7.08 10.15 1.73
CA PRO A 9 5.92 10.29 0.85
C PRO A 9 5.07 11.48 1.34
N PRO A 10 4.69 12.42 0.45
CA PRO A 10 4.16 13.74 0.82
C PRO A 10 2.88 13.66 1.66
N LYS A 11 2.17 12.53 1.57
CA LYS A 11 1.11 12.13 2.49
C LYS A 11 0.87 10.65 2.29
N VAL A 12 0.79 9.88 3.37
CA VAL A 12 0.30 8.50 3.27
C VAL A 12 -1.21 8.55 3.02
N VAL A 13 -1.67 7.95 1.93
CA VAL A 13 -3.10 7.86 1.59
C VAL A 13 -3.55 6.42 1.77
N SER A 14 -4.41 6.19 2.75
CA SER A 14 -5.01 4.87 2.95
C SER A 14 -5.99 4.56 1.81
N VAL A 15 -5.84 3.39 1.20
CA VAL A 15 -6.75 2.86 0.20
C VAL A 15 -7.46 1.62 0.73
N SER A 16 -8.70 1.42 0.31
CA SER A 16 -9.52 0.24 0.61
C SER A 16 -10.12 -0.28 -0.70
N LEU A 17 -10.12 -1.60 -0.86
CA LEU A 17 -10.74 -2.27 -2.00
C LEU A 17 -12.27 -2.08 -2.08
N ASP A 18 -12.92 -1.71 -0.98
CA ASP A 18 -14.36 -1.42 -0.96
C ASP A 18 -14.70 -0.14 -1.74
N LYS A 19 -13.76 0.82 -1.77
CA LYS A 19 -13.90 2.11 -2.46
C LYS A 19 -13.18 2.12 -3.81
N VAL A 20 -12.06 1.41 -3.89
CA VAL A 20 -11.19 1.35 -5.04
C VAL A 20 -10.89 -0.13 -5.32
N PRO A 21 -11.73 -0.81 -6.12
CA PRO A 21 -11.70 -2.28 -6.25
C PRO A 21 -10.42 -2.83 -6.89
N GLU A 22 -9.62 -1.97 -7.51
CA GLU A 22 -8.35 -2.32 -8.11
C GLU A 22 -7.27 -1.31 -7.73
N VAL A 23 -6.11 -1.81 -7.28
CA VAL A 23 -4.96 -0.97 -6.95
C VAL A 23 -3.74 -1.50 -7.70
N SER A 24 -3.25 -0.70 -8.64
CA SER A 24 -2.05 -1.00 -9.43
C SER A 24 -0.96 0.05 -9.22
N GLY A 25 0.29 -0.32 -9.52
CA GLY A 25 1.45 0.56 -9.44
C GLY A 25 2.71 -0.16 -8.93
N THR A 26 3.81 0.57 -8.77
CA THR A 26 5.04 0.01 -8.23
C THR A 26 4.96 -0.12 -6.71
N LEU A 27 5.05 -1.36 -6.21
CA LEU A 27 5.20 -1.64 -4.79
C LEU A 27 6.53 -1.03 -4.29
N ALA A 28 6.44 -0.07 -3.38
CA ALA A 28 7.59 0.54 -2.72
C ALA A 28 8.07 -0.28 -1.51
N GLY A 29 7.18 -1.03 -0.86
CA GLY A 29 7.54 -1.91 0.24
C GLY A 29 6.36 -2.51 0.98
N ILE A 30 6.69 -3.33 1.98
CA ILE A 30 5.73 -4.00 2.87
C ILE A 30 6.14 -3.71 4.31
N LYS A 31 5.18 -3.31 5.15
CA LYS A 31 5.39 -3.11 6.59
C LYS A 31 4.30 -3.83 7.37
N GLY A 32 4.60 -5.02 7.91
CA GLY A 32 3.58 -5.86 8.54
C GLY A 32 2.46 -6.20 7.55
N GLN A 33 1.21 -5.87 7.90
CA GLN A 33 0.02 -6.09 7.07
C GLN A 33 -0.25 -4.96 6.05
N TYR A 34 0.71 -4.06 5.81
CA TYR A 34 0.52 -2.92 4.93
C TYR A 34 1.35 -3.06 3.65
N LEU A 35 0.70 -2.98 2.49
CA LEU A 35 1.33 -2.79 1.18
C LEU A 35 1.45 -1.29 0.90
N ILE A 36 2.60 -0.85 0.41
CA ILE A 36 2.94 0.57 0.21
C ILE A 36 3.36 0.77 -1.24
N TRP A 37 2.73 1.70 -1.95
CA TRP A 37 3.08 2.07 -3.32
C TRP A 37 3.99 3.30 -3.36
N LYS A 38 4.77 3.46 -4.45
CA LYS A 38 5.71 4.59 -4.62
C LYS A 38 5.04 5.97 -4.60
N ASP A 39 3.76 6.04 -4.93
CA ASP A 39 2.97 7.28 -4.93
C ASP A 39 2.39 7.66 -3.55
N GLY A 40 2.70 6.88 -2.50
CA GLY A 40 2.26 7.15 -1.14
C GLY A 40 0.94 6.47 -0.74
N ARG A 41 0.32 5.68 -1.63
CA ARG A 41 -0.84 4.85 -1.25
C ARG A 41 -0.43 3.70 -0.32
N VAL A 42 -1.31 3.36 0.61
CA VAL A 42 -1.12 2.28 1.58
C VAL A 42 -2.39 1.46 1.74
N LEU A 43 -2.29 0.14 1.60
CA LEU A 43 -3.39 -0.82 1.74
C LEU A 43 -3.14 -1.71 2.95
N ASN A 44 -4.11 -1.78 3.85
CA ASN A 44 -4.10 -2.76 4.94
C ASN A 44 -4.77 -4.06 4.47
N VAL A 45 -3.98 -5.12 4.23
CA VAL A 45 -4.52 -6.37 3.69
C VAL A 45 -5.42 -7.12 4.67
N ARG A 46 -5.27 -6.92 5.99
CA ARG A 46 -6.11 -7.56 7.01
C ARG A 46 -7.57 -7.09 6.93
N ASN A 47 -7.80 -5.84 6.51
CA ASN A 47 -9.15 -5.30 6.36
C ASN A 47 -9.92 -5.94 5.19
N HIS A 48 -9.24 -6.73 4.35
CA HIS A 48 -9.81 -7.35 3.16
C HIS A 48 -9.81 -8.88 3.22
N SER A 49 -9.80 -9.48 4.42
CA SER A 49 -9.97 -10.92 4.59
C SER A 49 -11.26 -11.39 3.92
N GLY A 50 -11.17 -12.36 3.00
CA GLY A 50 -12.31 -12.86 2.22
C GLY A 50 -12.38 -12.37 0.76
N HIS A 51 -11.50 -11.46 0.35
CA HIS A 51 -11.38 -11.05 -1.06
C HIS A 51 -10.41 -11.98 -1.82
N HIS A 52 -10.76 -12.35 -3.06
CA HIS A 52 -9.84 -13.03 -3.96
C HIS A 52 -8.90 -11.98 -4.58
N VAL A 53 -7.61 -12.08 -4.26
CA VAL A 53 -6.58 -11.19 -4.81
C VAL A 53 -5.83 -11.95 -5.91
N ALA A 54 -5.88 -11.42 -7.12
CA ALA A 54 -5.04 -11.86 -8.23
C ALA A 54 -3.83 -10.93 -8.35
N ILE A 55 -2.63 -11.50 -8.47
CA ILE A 55 -1.40 -10.76 -8.74
C ILE A 55 -0.99 -11.11 -10.18
N GLY A 56 -0.82 -10.09 -11.02
CA GLY A 56 -0.41 -10.20 -12.42
C GLY A 56 0.71 -9.24 -12.77
#